data_AF-A0AB37CQW1-F1
#
_entry.id   AF-A0AB37CQW1-F1
#
_cell.length_a   1.000
_cell.length_b   1.000
_cell.length_c   1.000
_cell.angle_alpha   90.00
_cell.angle_beta   90.00
_cell.angle_gamma   90.00
#
_symmetry.space_group_name_H-M   'P 1'
#
loop_
_entity.id
_entity.type
_entity.pdbx_description
1 polymer ?
#
loop_
_entity_poly.entity_id
_entity_poly.type
_entity_poly.pdbx_seq_one_letter_code
_entity_poly.pdbx_strand_id
1 'polypeptide(L)'
;MNTAILNPSMQQVSTPFIAPKLFTAKRLVNTKNMTQSDWLEVRRQGIGSSDCAAACGLNPYMSMLELWMIKTGRVKQSIEDESSGIAPLYWGKQLEPLVAEYYSMHTNNKVRRINAVFQHPDPDKHFMLANLDYSVVGSNEVQILECKTAGEYGAKLWRDGVPLYVLCQVQHQLAVTGKRAAHVCVLICGHETKIFKVTRSESVIKHIINAERYFWECVEKDTPPDVDASESAAKAIQQLYPQHIPLTVEDLSHNEQANQLFAQLIQEKLQIEKHQNNFDETKHQIQMLMRDAERATFATGSVTWKKSKDSISLDSKALLKLHPEMLEQFPQSKAGTRRFQIYTDD
;
A
#
# COMPACT_ATOMS: atom_id res chain seq x y z
N MET A 1 33.64 -51.97 -33.87
CA MET A 1 34.81 -51.26 -33.33
C MET A 1 34.39 -49.84 -33.06
N ASN A 2 34.57 -49.39 -31.83
CA ASN A 2 34.06 -48.12 -31.30
C ASN A 2 34.81 -46.92 -31.91
N THR A 3 34.06 -45.95 -32.43
CA THR A 3 34.57 -44.59 -32.70
C THR A 3 33.79 -43.62 -31.82
N ALA A 4 34.47 -43.12 -30.79
CA ALA A 4 33.94 -42.17 -29.84
C ALA A 4 33.75 -40.79 -30.48
N ILE A 5 32.55 -40.22 -30.34
CA ILE A 5 32.25 -38.83 -30.67
C ILE A 5 32.57 -37.99 -29.43
N LEU A 6 33.57 -37.13 -29.54
CA LEU A 6 33.92 -36.13 -28.54
C LEU A 6 32.94 -34.96 -28.61
N ASN A 7 32.11 -34.79 -27.58
CA ASN A 7 31.35 -33.55 -27.36
C ASN A 7 32.28 -32.46 -26.81
N PRO A 8 32.29 -31.24 -27.39
CA PRO A 8 33.02 -30.12 -26.81
C PRO A 8 32.30 -29.62 -25.55
N SER A 9 33.06 -29.49 -24.47
CA SER A 9 32.61 -28.97 -23.17
C SER A 9 32.08 -27.54 -23.32
N MET A 10 30.81 -27.31 -22.98
CA MET A 10 30.31 -25.97 -22.70
C MET A 10 30.98 -25.48 -21.41
N GLN A 11 31.96 -24.59 -21.56
CA GLN A 11 32.48 -23.81 -20.45
C GLN A 11 31.35 -22.86 -19.99
N GLN A 12 30.74 -23.17 -18.85
CA GLN A 12 29.92 -22.21 -18.12
C GLN A 12 30.84 -21.05 -17.71
N VAL A 13 30.65 -19.90 -18.35
CA VAL A 13 31.25 -18.64 -17.94
C VAL A 13 30.61 -18.26 -16.60
N SER A 14 31.25 -18.61 -15.50
CA SER A 14 30.89 -18.13 -14.17
C SER A 14 31.20 -16.63 -14.13
N THR A 15 30.16 -15.79 -14.21
CA THR A 15 30.28 -14.39 -13.85
C THR A 15 30.73 -14.31 -12.39
N PRO A 16 31.81 -13.58 -12.06
CA PRO A 16 32.29 -13.50 -10.69
C PRO A 16 31.22 -12.80 -9.84
N PHE A 17 30.79 -13.46 -8.76
CA PHE A 17 29.99 -12.84 -7.71
C PHE A 17 30.83 -11.76 -7.05
N ILE A 18 30.59 -10.49 -7.42
CA ILE A 18 31.20 -9.35 -6.77
C ILE A 18 30.48 -9.17 -5.43
N ALA A 19 31.13 -9.57 -4.33
CA ALA A 19 30.64 -9.29 -3.00
C ALA A 19 30.48 -7.76 -2.84
N PRO A 20 29.31 -7.26 -2.39
CA PRO A 20 29.12 -5.83 -2.20
C PRO A 20 30.14 -5.29 -1.19
N LYS A 21 30.76 -4.15 -1.53
CA LYS A 21 31.49 -3.37 -0.53
C LYS A 21 30.47 -2.89 0.51
N LEU A 22 30.59 -3.41 1.74
CA LEU A 22 29.80 -2.91 2.88
C LEU A 22 30.13 -1.43 3.05
N PHE A 23 29.13 -0.57 2.84
CA PHE A 23 29.24 0.87 3.05
C PHE A 23 28.43 1.29 4.26
N THR A 24 28.72 2.49 4.77
CA THR A 24 28.00 3.06 5.91
C THR A 24 27.12 4.20 5.40
N ALA A 25 25.84 4.20 5.78
CA ALA A 25 24.93 5.29 5.44
C ALA A 25 25.38 6.64 6.02
N LYS A 26 25.02 7.72 5.32
CA LYS A 26 25.17 9.08 5.85
C LYS A 26 24.06 9.32 6.87
N ARG A 27 24.42 9.73 8.09
CA ARG A 27 23.43 10.21 9.07
C ARG A 27 22.99 11.62 8.66
N LEU A 28 21.79 11.73 8.10
CA LEU A 28 21.27 12.99 7.55
C LEU A 28 20.87 13.96 8.65
N VAL A 29 20.06 13.50 9.60
CA VAL A 29 19.59 14.33 10.71
C VAL A 29 19.31 13.50 11.97
N ASN A 30 19.42 14.14 13.14
CA ASN A 30 19.04 13.57 14.43
C ASN A 30 17.56 13.87 14.72
N THR A 31 16.80 12.87 15.15
CA THR A 31 15.35 13.00 15.36
C THR A 31 14.93 13.11 16.83
N LYS A 32 15.87 13.09 17.80
CA LYS A 32 15.55 12.96 19.24
C LYS A 32 14.63 14.05 19.79
N ASN A 33 14.81 15.29 19.32
CA ASN A 33 14.05 16.46 19.77
C ASN A 33 13.34 17.16 18.58
N MET A 34 13.11 16.43 17.49
CA MET A 34 12.54 16.98 16.27
C MET A 34 11.02 17.08 16.41
N THR A 35 10.44 18.19 15.96
CA THR A 35 8.98 18.29 15.90
C THR A 35 8.45 17.37 14.81
N GLN A 36 7.17 17.01 14.89
CA GLN A 36 6.54 16.20 13.84
C GLN A 36 6.55 16.92 12.48
N SER A 37 6.40 18.25 12.46
CA SER A 37 6.46 19.05 11.23
C SER A 37 7.84 18.97 10.58
N ASP A 38 8.91 19.21 11.34
CA ASP A 38 10.29 19.13 10.83
C ASP A 38 10.60 17.71 10.34
N TRP A 39 10.09 16.69 11.05
CA TRP A 39 10.25 15.30 10.65
C TRP A 39 9.57 14.99 9.31
N LEU A 40 8.35 15.50 9.10
CA LEU A 40 7.64 15.36 7.83
C LEU A 40 8.36 16.11 6.70
N GLU A 41 8.90 17.30 6.97
CA GLU A 41 9.68 18.05 5.98
C GLU A 41 10.95 17.31 5.55
N VAL A 42 11.73 16.77 6.49
CA VAL A 42 12.89 15.94 6.17
C VAL A 42 12.47 14.73 5.34
N ARG A 43 11.39 14.07 5.71
CA ARG A 43 10.88 12.91 4.97
C ARG A 43 10.36 13.24 3.58
N ARG A 44 10.00 14.49 3.31
CA ARG A 44 9.62 14.92 1.96
C ARG A 44 10.81 15.08 1.02
N GLN A 45 12.04 15.15 1.55
CA GLN A 45 13.27 15.27 0.76
C GLN A 45 13.72 13.94 0.11
N GLY A 46 13.00 12.84 0.37
CA GLY A 46 13.31 11.53 -0.20
C GLY A 46 12.19 10.51 0.01
N ILE A 47 12.47 9.26 -0.33
CA ILE A 47 11.62 8.09 -0.11
C ILE A 47 12.07 7.44 1.18
N GLY A 48 11.20 7.45 2.20
CA GLY A 48 11.45 6.74 3.45
C GLY A 48 11.20 5.23 3.29
N SER A 49 11.77 4.40 4.16
CA SER A 49 11.57 2.95 4.09
C SER A 49 10.10 2.51 4.08
N SER A 50 9.24 3.20 4.83
CA SER A 50 7.79 2.92 4.85
C SER A 50 7.09 3.31 3.54
N ASP A 51 7.67 4.22 2.77
CA ASP A 51 7.14 4.72 1.50
C ASP A 51 7.53 3.79 0.34
N CYS A 52 8.59 2.99 0.52
CA CYS A 52 9.17 2.10 -0.48
C CYS A 52 8.12 1.25 -1.21
N ALA A 53 7.22 0.60 -0.46
CA ALA A 53 6.19 -0.23 -1.07
C ALA A 53 5.22 0.59 -1.95
N ALA A 54 4.87 1.82 -1.56
CA ALA A 54 3.98 2.67 -2.34
C ALA A 54 4.69 3.24 -3.57
N ALA A 55 5.96 3.64 -3.42
CA ALA A 55 6.82 4.05 -4.54
C ALA A 55 7.04 2.90 -5.56
N CYS A 56 6.96 1.65 -5.11
CA CYS A 56 7.02 0.46 -5.98
C CYS A 56 5.64 0.01 -6.51
N GLY A 57 4.52 0.65 -6.13
CA GLY A 57 3.17 0.21 -6.51
C GLY A 57 2.70 -1.09 -5.85
N LEU A 58 3.28 -1.47 -4.71
CA LEU A 58 3.04 -2.73 -3.98
C LEU A 58 2.41 -2.53 -2.59
N ASN A 59 2.02 -1.30 -2.25
CA ASN A 59 1.43 -1.00 -0.96
C ASN A 59 -0.11 -1.18 -1.00
N PRO A 60 -0.69 -1.99 -0.11
CA PRO A 60 -2.13 -2.25 -0.11
C PRO A 60 -2.99 -1.08 0.39
N TYR A 61 -2.38 -0.04 0.97
CA TYR A 61 -3.07 1.08 1.61
C TYR A 61 -2.86 2.41 0.89
N MET A 62 -1.74 2.59 0.19
CA MET A 62 -1.36 3.85 -0.44
C MET A 62 -0.84 3.62 -1.85
N SER A 63 -1.48 4.27 -2.82
CA SER A 63 -1.07 4.29 -4.21
C SER A 63 0.17 5.15 -4.43
N MET A 64 0.87 4.89 -5.53
CA MET A 64 2.00 5.70 -5.98
C MET A 64 1.58 7.16 -6.25
N LEU A 65 0.36 7.38 -6.76
CA LEU A 65 -0.20 8.72 -6.99
C LEU A 65 -0.39 9.50 -5.68
N GLU A 66 -0.99 8.87 -4.66
CA GLU A 66 -1.14 9.51 -3.35
C GLU A 66 0.22 9.87 -2.75
N LEU A 67 1.20 8.96 -2.81
CA LEU A 67 2.55 9.24 -2.33
C LEU A 67 3.18 10.41 -3.09
N TRP A 68 3.03 10.47 -4.42
CA TRP A 68 3.51 11.60 -5.23
C TRP A 68 2.89 12.92 -4.78
N MET A 69 1.58 12.97 -4.54
CA MET A 69 0.89 14.15 -4.02
C MET A 69 1.41 14.59 -2.64
N ILE A 70 1.80 13.63 -1.79
CA ILE A 70 2.43 13.91 -0.48
C ILE A 70 3.83 14.50 -0.68
N LYS A 71 4.66 13.90 -1.54
CA LYS A 71 6.05 14.36 -1.77
C LYS A 71 6.09 15.75 -2.42
N THR A 72 5.20 16.01 -3.38
CA THR A 72 5.07 17.33 -4.03
C THR A 72 4.30 18.35 -3.18
N GLY A 73 3.63 17.92 -2.10
CA GLY A 73 3.00 18.81 -1.12
C GLY A 73 1.60 19.28 -1.47
N ARG A 74 0.98 18.64 -2.47
CA ARG A 74 -0.44 18.84 -2.82
C ARG A 74 -1.36 18.30 -1.72
N VAL A 75 -0.91 17.24 -1.04
CA VAL A 75 -1.61 16.66 0.11
C VAL A 75 -0.68 16.71 1.31
N LYS A 76 -1.19 17.21 2.43
CA LYS A 76 -0.53 17.01 3.72
C LYS A 76 -0.88 15.61 4.20
N GLN A 77 0.12 14.82 4.54
CA GLN A 77 -0.10 13.55 5.23
C GLN A 77 -0.91 13.85 6.50
N SER A 78 -2.15 13.35 6.58
CA SER A 78 -3.05 13.66 7.67
C SER A 78 -2.47 13.17 8.99
N ILE A 79 -2.46 14.03 10.00
CA ILE A 79 -2.26 13.62 11.39
C ILE A 79 -3.53 12.85 11.75
N GLU A 80 -3.42 11.55 12.00
CA GLU A 80 -4.57 10.76 12.46
C GLU A 80 -5.15 11.44 13.71
N ASP A 81 -6.48 11.53 13.77
CA ASP A 81 -7.17 12.03 14.95
C ASP A 81 -7.00 11.03 16.10
N GLU A 82 -6.04 11.31 16.98
CA GLU A 82 -5.73 10.53 18.18
C GLU A 82 -6.91 10.43 19.16
N SER A 83 -7.99 11.22 18.96
CA SER A 83 -9.19 11.15 19.79
C SER A 83 -10.08 9.94 19.50
N SER A 84 -9.92 9.32 18.32
CA SER A 84 -10.63 8.09 17.98
C SER A 84 -9.88 6.89 18.57
N GLY A 85 -10.58 5.99 19.28
CA GLY A 85 -9.97 4.79 19.87
C GLY A 85 -9.33 3.82 18.85
N ILE A 86 -9.48 4.09 17.56
CA ILE A 86 -8.87 3.38 16.43
C ILE A 86 -7.77 4.26 15.84
N ALA A 87 -6.58 4.19 16.43
CA ALA A 87 -5.40 4.94 15.98
C ALA A 87 -4.19 4.00 15.80
N PRO A 88 -4.08 3.31 14.65
CA PRO A 88 -3.03 2.31 14.41
C PRO A 88 -1.61 2.88 14.55
N LEU A 89 -1.36 4.12 14.09
CA LEU A 89 -0.05 4.75 14.23
C LEU A 89 0.29 5.08 15.69
N TYR A 90 -0.70 5.58 16.45
CA TYR A 90 -0.55 5.84 17.88
C TYR A 90 -0.20 4.55 18.63
N TRP A 91 -1.02 3.50 18.49
CA TRP A 91 -0.79 2.24 19.19
C TRP A 91 0.48 1.54 18.73
N GLY A 92 0.83 1.61 17.45
CA GLY A 92 2.12 1.14 16.95
C GLY A 92 3.30 1.78 17.70
N LYS A 93 3.30 3.12 17.84
CA LYS A 93 4.34 3.87 18.56
C LYS A 93 4.39 3.54 20.06
N GLN A 94 3.23 3.38 20.71
CA GLN A 94 3.17 3.05 22.14
C GLN A 94 3.63 1.62 22.43
N LEU A 95 3.31 0.67 21.55
CA LEU A 95 3.65 -0.75 21.72
C LEU A 95 5.06 -1.10 21.24
N GLU A 96 5.68 -0.30 20.37
CA GLU A 96 7.02 -0.52 19.83
C GLU A 96 8.08 -0.89 20.90
N PRO A 97 8.18 -0.19 22.06
CA PRO A 97 9.15 -0.56 23.09
C PRO A 97 8.90 -1.95 23.71
N LEU A 98 7.64 -2.34 23.89
CA LEU A 98 7.27 -3.66 24.43
C LEU A 98 7.61 -4.78 23.44
N VAL A 99 7.40 -4.53 22.15
CA VAL A 99 7.79 -5.48 21.09
C VAL A 99 9.32 -5.65 21.05
N ALA A 100 10.07 -4.57 21.21
CA ALA A 100 11.54 -4.60 21.27
C ALA A 100 12.08 -5.28 22.54
N GLU A 101 11.41 -5.11 23.67
CA GLU A 101 11.72 -5.81 24.92
C GLU A 101 11.49 -7.32 24.78
N TYR A 102 10.31 -7.72 24.28
CA TYR A 102 10.00 -9.12 23.97
C TYR A 102 11.08 -9.73 23.06
N TYR A 103 11.44 -9.04 21.98
CA TYR A 103 12.48 -9.48 21.05
C TYR A 103 13.82 -9.72 21.77
N SER A 104 14.22 -8.80 22.64
CA SER A 104 15.49 -8.88 23.35
C SER A 104 15.52 -10.07 24.32
N MET A 105 14.41 -10.29 25.04
CA MET A 105 14.24 -11.42 25.96
C MET A 105 14.28 -12.77 25.24
N HIS A 106 13.66 -12.89 24.07
CA HIS A 106 13.55 -14.16 23.34
C HIS A 106 14.78 -14.51 22.52
N THR A 107 15.51 -13.51 22.03
CA THR A 107 16.68 -13.73 21.16
C THR A 107 18.02 -13.53 21.86
N ASN A 108 18.02 -13.06 23.12
CA ASN A 108 19.20 -12.61 23.86
C ASN A 108 20.01 -11.49 23.17
N ASN A 109 19.48 -10.90 22.10
CA ASN A 109 20.09 -9.77 21.42
C ASN A 109 19.80 -8.46 22.16
N LYS A 110 20.82 -7.63 22.36
CA LYS A 110 20.63 -6.28 22.88
C LYS A 110 20.27 -5.33 21.74
N VAL A 111 19.29 -4.47 21.97
CA VAL A 111 18.85 -3.46 20.99
C VAL A 111 19.06 -2.04 21.48
N ARG A 112 19.28 -1.10 20.56
CA ARG A 112 19.39 0.33 20.85
C ARG A 112 18.56 1.13 19.87
N ARG A 113 17.71 2.01 20.39
CA ARG A 113 16.86 2.89 19.59
C ARG A 113 17.69 3.83 18.75
N ILE A 114 17.29 4.05 17.50
CA ILE A 114 18.01 4.92 16.56
C ILE A 114 17.21 6.18 16.27
N ASN A 115 17.63 7.29 16.89
CA ASN A 115 17.02 8.60 16.65
C ASN A 115 17.73 9.33 15.50
N ALA A 116 17.59 8.80 14.28
CA ALA A 116 18.17 9.38 13.09
C ALA A 116 17.39 9.05 11.82
N VAL A 117 17.48 9.95 10.83
CA VAL A 117 17.25 9.63 9.42
C VAL A 117 18.61 9.34 8.79
N PHE A 118 18.72 8.21 8.11
CA PHE A 118 19.86 7.86 7.28
C PHE A 118 19.56 8.15 5.82
N GLN A 119 20.59 8.47 5.05
CA GLN A 119 20.56 8.66 3.62
C GLN A 119 21.57 7.70 2.98
N HIS A 120 21.19 7.11 1.85
CA HIS A 120 22.10 6.27 1.08
C HIS A 120 23.35 7.09 0.68
N PRO A 121 24.58 6.58 0.79
CA PRO A 121 25.79 7.39 0.61
C PRO A 121 26.16 7.65 -0.86
N ASP A 122 25.61 6.86 -1.78
CA ASP A 122 25.75 7.08 -3.23
C ASP A 122 24.93 8.32 -3.68
N PRO A 123 25.55 9.32 -4.33
CA PRO A 123 24.88 10.51 -4.83
C PRO A 123 23.66 10.24 -5.70
N ASP A 124 23.71 9.22 -6.55
CA ASP A 124 22.59 8.88 -7.45
C ASP A 124 21.38 8.34 -6.68
N LYS A 125 21.56 7.97 -5.41
CA LYS A 125 20.55 7.35 -4.54
C LYS A 125 20.26 8.20 -3.30
N HIS A 126 20.68 9.46 -3.28
CA HIS A 126 20.42 10.37 -2.16
C HIS A 126 18.92 10.53 -1.83
N PHE A 127 18.03 10.22 -2.78
CA PHE A 127 16.60 10.17 -2.55
C PHE A 127 16.16 9.03 -1.61
N MET A 128 16.97 7.99 -1.40
CA MET A 128 16.63 6.90 -0.49
C MET A 128 16.98 7.26 0.95
N LEU A 129 15.94 7.37 1.79
CA LEU A 129 16.03 7.68 3.22
C LEU A 129 15.57 6.49 4.06
N ALA A 130 16.16 6.30 5.24
CA ALA A 130 15.73 5.27 6.17
C ALA A 130 15.70 5.77 7.61
N ASN A 131 14.57 5.50 8.27
CA ASN A 131 14.46 5.51 9.72
C ASN A 131 14.44 4.05 10.20
N LEU A 132 15.20 3.76 11.24
CA LEU A 132 15.24 2.44 11.87
C LEU A 132 14.64 2.56 13.27
N ASP A 133 13.83 1.59 13.67
CA ASP A 133 13.34 1.53 15.06
C ASP A 133 14.53 1.28 16.00
N TYR A 134 15.23 0.15 15.78
CA TYR A 134 16.37 -0.25 16.59
C TYR A 134 17.53 -0.81 15.77
N SER A 135 18.74 -0.61 16.30
CA SER A 135 19.92 -1.39 15.93
C SER A 135 20.09 -2.57 16.88
N VAL A 136 20.47 -3.72 16.32
CA VAL A 136 20.89 -4.89 17.11
C VAL A 136 22.39 -4.80 17.37
N VAL A 137 22.81 -4.95 18.62
CA VAL A 137 24.20 -4.77 19.06
C VAL A 137 24.84 -6.12 19.37
N GLY A 138 26.07 -6.32 18.88
CA GLY A 138 26.87 -7.51 19.20
C GLY A 138 26.48 -8.78 18.42
N SER A 139 25.60 -8.67 17.42
CA SER A 139 25.25 -9.78 16.53
C SER A 139 25.80 -9.54 15.11
N ASN A 140 26.58 -10.50 14.62
CA ASN A 140 27.05 -10.50 13.23
C ASN A 140 25.97 -10.98 12.26
N GLU A 141 24.94 -11.66 12.77
CA GLU A 141 23.89 -12.25 11.94
C GLU A 141 22.78 -11.28 11.58
N VAL A 142 22.47 -10.31 12.46
CA VAL A 142 21.37 -9.36 12.31
C VAL A 142 21.77 -8.02 12.91
N GLN A 143 21.49 -6.92 12.19
CA GLN A 143 21.93 -5.58 12.59
C GLN A 143 20.78 -4.56 12.73
N ILE A 144 19.56 -4.92 12.32
CA ILE A 144 18.35 -4.09 12.40
C ILE A 144 17.24 -4.88 13.08
N LEU A 145 16.45 -4.20 13.90
CA LEU A 145 15.16 -4.68 14.34
C LEU A 145 14.10 -3.68 13.85
N GLU A 146 13.11 -4.19 13.13
CA GLU A 146 11.87 -3.52 12.74
C GLU A 146 10.73 -4.09 13.59
N CYS A 147 10.04 -3.23 14.33
CA CYS A 147 8.91 -3.61 15.17
C CYS A 147 7.61 -3.32 14.44
N LYS A 148 6.68 -4.27 14.44
CA LYS A 148 5.34 -4.12 13.86
C LYS A 148 4.25 -4.50 14.85
N THR A 149 3.09 -3.90 14.69
CA THR A 149 1.84 -4.34 15.30
C THR A 149 0.84 -4.60 14.19
N ALA A 150 0.01 -5.63 14.34
CA ALA A 150 -1.02 -5.98 13.38
C ALA A 150 -2.32 -6.31 14.11
N GLY A 151 -3.39 -5.58 13.82
CA GLY A 151 -4.73 -5.88 14.33
C GLY A 151 -5.41 -7.02 13.56
N GLU A 152 -6.66 -7.30 13.90
CA GLU A 152 -7.48 -8.39 13.34
C GLU A 152 -7.46 -8.41 11.79
N TYR A 153 -7.72 -7.26 11.16
CA TYR A 153 -7.75 -7.16 9.70
C TYR A 153 -6.37 -7.32 9.03
N GLY A 154 -5.28 -7.04 9.76
CA GLY A 154 -3.91 -7.16 9.28
C GLY A 154 -3.31 -8.55 9.52
N ALA A 155 -3.75 -9.27 10.55
CA ALA A 155 -3.21 -10.58 10.95
C ALA A 155 -3.21 -11.59 9.80
N LYS A 156 -4.24 -11.55 8.93
CA LYS A 156 -4.36 -12.44 7.77
C LYS A 156 -3.20 -12.35 6.79
N LEU A 157 -2.52 -11.20 6.71
CA LEU A 157 -1.38 -10.95 5.81
C LEU A 157 -0.10 -11.63 6.31
N TRP A 158 -0.04 -11.96 7.60
CA TRP A 158 1.13 -12.55 8.25
C TRP A 158 1.09 -14.09 8.32
N ARG A 159 0.07 -14.72 7.72
CA ARG A 159 -0.13 -16.18 7.75
C ARG A 159 1.04 -16.93 7.10
N ASP A 160 1.51 -16.41 5.97
CA ASP A 160 2.56 -17.05 5.16
C ASP A 160 3.95 -16.40 5.36
N GLY A 161 4.10 -15.56 6.40
CA GLY A 161 5.35 -14.88 6.73
C GLY A 161 5.25 -13.36 6.67
N VAL A 162 6.35 -12.69 6.34
CA VAL A 162 6.41 -11.21 6.29
C VAL A 162 5.65 -10.71 5.06
N PRO A 163 4.63 -9.84 5.21
CA PRO A 163 3.91 -9.26 4.08
C PRO A 163 4.84 -8.51 3.13
N LEU A 164 4.52 -8.52 1.83
CA LEU A 164 5.37 -7.95 0.79
C LEU A 164 5.72 -6.47 1.03
N TYR A 165 4.77 -5.65 1.49
CA TYR A 165 5.03 -4.24 1.77
C TYR A 165 6.02 -4.02 2.93
N VAL A 166 6.01 -4.90 3.95
CA VAL A 166 6.99 -4.89 5.04
C VAL A 166 8.35 -5.41 4.56
N LEU A 167 8.35 -6.44 3.70
CA LEU A 167 9.57 -6.94 3.09
C LEU A 167 10.27 -5.85 2.26
N CYS A 168 9.52 -5.08 1.46
CA CYS A 168 10.04 -3.93 0.72
C CYS A 168 10.68 -2.91 1.66
N GLN A 169 9.97 -2.53 2.73
CA GLN A 169 10.48 -1.61 3.74
C GLN A 169 11.82 -2.08 4.34
N VAL A 170 11.93 -3.36 4.68
CA VAL A 170 13.12 -3.91 5.32
C VAL A 170 14.28 -4.04 4.31
N GLN A 171 14.02 -4.48 3.09
CA GLN A 171 15.04 -4.52 2.03
C GLN A 171 15.54 -3.10 1.71
N HIS A 172 14.67 -2.10 1.71
CA HIS A 172 15.06 -0.68 1.59
C HIS A 172 15.97 -0.22 2.72
N GLN A 173 15.64 -0.54 3.98
CA GLN A 173 16.51 -0.23 5.12
C GLN A 173 17.89 -0.87 4.95
N LEU A 174 17.95 -2.13 4.51
CA LEU A 174 19.20 -2.82 4.23
C LEU A 174 19.95 -2.15 3.07
N ALA A 175 19.25 -1.74 2.01
CA ALA A 175 19.79 -0.98 0.88
C ALA A 175 20.47 0.31 1.34
N VAL A 176 19.75 1.17 2.07
CA VAL A 176 20.26 2.46 2.57
C VAL A 176 21.43 2.28 3.54
N THR A 177 21.37 1.29 4.43
CA THR A 177 22.32 1.15 5.54
C THR A 177 23.56 0.33 5.24
N GLY A 178 23.56 -0.44 4.14
CA GLY A 178 24.61 -1.42 3.83
C GLY A 178 24.62 -2.63 4.77
N LYS A 179 23.63 -2.78 5.66
CA LYS A 179 23.52 -3.90 6.60
C LYS A 179 23.10 -5.20 5.90
N ARG A 180 23.40 -6.35 6.51
CA ARG A 180 23.25 -7.67 5.89
C ARG A 180 21.93 -8.35 6.20
N ALA A 181 21.34 -8.08 7.36
CA ALA A 181 20.05 -8.65 7.72
C ALA A 181 19.34 -7.83 8.80
N ALA A 182 18.02 -8.02 8.84
CA ALA A 182 17.11 -7.45 9.82
C ALA A 182 16.23 -8.55 10.42
N HIS A 183 15.82 -8.36 11.67
CA HIS A 183 14.68 -9.06 12.23
C HIS A 183 13.44 -8.17 12.14
N VAL A 184 12.31 -8.77 11.76
CA VAL A 184 10.98 -8.18 11.88
C VAL A 184 10.29 -8.86 13.05
N CYS A 185 10.02 -8.10 14.12
CA CYS A 185 9.27 -8.59 15.27
C CYS A 185 7.86 -8.00 15.21
N VAL A 186 6.84 -8.83 15.08
CA VAL A 186 5.44 -8.40 14.95
C VAL A 186 4.60 -8.90 16.11
N LEU A 187 3.84 -8.00 16.75
CA LEU A 187 2.77 -8.33 17.69
C LEU A 187 1.43 -8.37 16.95
N ILE A 188 0.86 -9.57 16.83
CA ILE A 188 -0.38 -9.88 16.11
C ILE A 188 -1.53 -9.96 17.12
N CYS A 189 -2.57 -9.18 16.87
CA CYS A 189 -3.81 -9.10 17.65
C CYS A 189 -3.57 -8.95 19.17
N GLY A 190 -2.46 -8.32 19.56
CA GLY A 190 -2.10 -8.07 20.95
C GLY A 190 -1.74 -9.31 21.79
N HIS A 191 -1.66 -10.51 21.22
CA HIS A 191 -1.47 -11.75 21.99
C HIS A 191 -0.45 -12.73 21.40
N GLU A 192 -0.11 -12.63 20.11
CA GLU A 192 0.85 -13.51 19.45
C GLU A 192 2.02 -12.69 18.91
N THR A 193 3.27 -13.03 19.27
CA THR A 193 4.46 -12.36 18.72
C THR A 193 5.23 -13.31 17.81
N LYS A 194 5.62 -12.84 16.62
CA LYS A 194 6.45 -13.60 15.66
C LYS A 194 7.71 -12.81 15.32
N ILE A 195 8.83 -13.53 15.13
CA ILE A 195 10.11 -12.96 14.72
C ILE A 195 10.53 -13.60 13.40
N PHE A 196 10.74 -12.78 12.38
CA PHE A 196 11.18 -13.22 11.06
C PHE A 196 12.54 -12.63 10.73
N LYS A 197 13.43 -13.43 10.13
CA LYS A 197 14.72 -12.98 9.61
C LYS A 197 14.61 -12.64 8.14
N VAL A 198 14.94 -11.40 7.80
CA VAL A 198 15.04 -10.91 6.43
C VAL A 198 16.51 -10.68 6.12
N THR A 199 17.04 -11.45 5.17
CA THR A 199 18.41 -11.30 4.69
C THR A 199 18.43 -10.36 3.50
N ARG A 200 19.47 -9.54 3.39
CA ARG A 200 19.69 -8.64 2.26
C ARG A 200 19.69 -9.43 0.96
N SER A 201 18.85 -9.01 0.01
CA SER A 201 18.79 -9.58 -1.33
C SER A 201 19.10 -8.52 -2.37
N GLU A 202 20.28 -8.61 -3.00
CA GLU A 202 20.68 -7.62 -4.01
C GLU A 202 19.76 -7.60 -5.22
N SER A 203 19.19 -8.75 -5.61
CA SER A 203 18.24 -8.79 -6.72
C SER A 203 16.96 -8.03 -6.38
N VAL A 204 16.42 -8.20 -5.17
CA VAL A 204 15.24 -7.46 -4.72
C VAL A 204 15.56 -5.98 -4.55
N ILE A 205 16.69 -5.65 -3.93
CA ILE A 205 17.14 -4.26 -3.75
C ILE A 205 17.33 -3.56 -5.09
N LYS A 206 17.86 -4.23 -6.11
CA LYS A 206 17.98 -3.66 -7.46
C LYS A 206 16.62 -3.27 -8.04
N HIS A 207 15.61 -4.13 -7.89
CA HIS A 207 14.26 -3.81 -8.35
C HIS A 207 13.65 -2.64 -7.57
N ILE A 208 13.82 -2.62 -6.24
CA ILE A 208 13.38 -1.52 -5.38
C ILE A 208 14.02 -0.20 -5.84
N ILE A 209 15.35 -0.16 -5.98
CA ILE A 209 16.08 1.05 -6.39
C ILE A 209 15.59 1.55 -7.74
N ASN A 210 15.35 0.66 -8.72
CA ASN A 210 14.87 1.06 -10.03
C ASN A 210 13.45 1.64 -9.99
N ALA A 211 12.53 0.99 -9.27
CA ALA A 211 11.16 1.45 -9.13
C ALA A 211 11.09 2.79 -8.37
N GLU A 212 11.84 2.90 -7.27
CA GLU A 212 11.96 4.13 -6.51
C GLU A 212 12.63 5.25 -7.30
N ARG A 213 13.60 4.93 -8.17
CA ARG A 213 14.22 5.93 -9.04
C ARG A 213 13.20 6.49 -10.02
N TYR A 214 12.41 5.63 -10.67
CA TYR A 214 11.31 6.07 -11.52
C TYR A 214 10.34 6.99 -10.76
N PHE A 215 9.86 6.53 -9.61
CA PHE A 215 8.97 7.33 -8.77
C PHE A 215 9.59 8.68 -8.36
N TRP A 216 10.86 8.70 -7.97
CA TRP A 216 11.52 9.94 -7.57
C TRP A 216 11.72 10.89 -8.75
N GLU A 217 11.89 10.39 -9.97
CA GLU A 217 11.89 11.25 -11.17
C GLU A 217 10.52 11.91 -11.40
N CYS A 218 9.42 11.19 -11.16
CA CYS A 218 8.07 11.77 -11.19
C CYS A 218 7.92 12.93 -10.18
N VAL A 219 8.50 12.77 -8.99
CA VAL A 219 8.53 13.83 -7.96
C VAL A 219 9.39 15.02 -8.42
N GLU A 220 10.60 14.77 -8.93
CA GLU A 220 11.53 15.82 -9.37
C GLU A 220 11.03 16.61 -10.59
N LYS A 221 10.35 15.93 -11.54
CA LYS A 221 9.77 16.52 -12.75
C LYS A 221 8.34 17.05 -12.54
N ASP A 222 7.81 16.91 -11.32
CA ASP A 222 6.41 17.23 -10.99
C ASP A 222 5.39 16.61 -11.98
N THR A 223 5.68 15.40 -12.45
CA THR A 223 4.84 14.63 -13.38
C THR A 223 4.17 13.50 -12.60
N PRO A 224 2.83 13.35 -12.61
CA PRO A 224 2.18 12.29 -11.87
C PRO A 224 2.61 10.90 -12.38
N PRO A 225 2.81 9.91 -11.49
CA PRO A 225 3.06 8.53 -11.89
C PRO A 225 1.76 7.87 -12.41
N ASP A 226 1.91 6.69 -13.00
CA ASP A 226 0.76 5.89 -13.45
C ASP A 226 -0.21 5.60 -12.30
N VAL A 227 -1.50 5.57 -12.63
CA VAL A 227 -2.58 5.29 -11.69
C VAL A 227 -2.89 3.80 -11.63
N ASP A 228 -3.20 3.31 -10.44
CA ASP A 228 -3.68 1.95 -10.22
C ASP A 228 -5.20 1.93 -9.95
N ALA A 229 -5.77 0.74 -9.80
CA ALA A 229 -7.19 0.54 -9.52
C ALA A 229 -7.53 0.64 -8.01
N SER A 230 -6.61 1.10 -7.16
CA SER A 230 -6.83 1.16 -5.72
C SER A 230 -7.80 2.28 -5.33
N GLU A 231 -8.48 2.12 -4.19
CA GLU A 231 -9.27 3.21 -3.60
C GLU A 231 -8.42 4.43 -3.26
N SER A 232 -7.14 4.24 -2.95
CA SER A 232 -6.19 5.33 -2.72
C SER A 232 -5.99 6.16 -3.99
N ALA A 233 -5.75 5.53 -5.14
CA ALA A 233 -5.64 6.23 -6.42
C ALA A 233 -6.94 6.97 -6.77
N ALA A 234 -8.10 6.35 -6.56
CA ALA A 234 -9.39 7.01 -6.78
C ALA A 234 -9.56 8.28 -5.92
N LYS A 235 -9.20 8.23 -4.63
CA LYS A 235 -9.23 9.40 -3.72
C LYS A 235 -8.21 10.46 -4.15
N ALA A 236 -7.00 10.05 -4.52
CA ALA A 236 -5.95 10.94 -4.99
C ALA A 236 -6.35 11.71 -6.26
N ILE A 237 -6.97 11.04 -7.24
CA ILE A 237 -7.50 11.69 -8.45
C ILE A 237 -8.56 12.74 -8.11
N GLN A 238 -9.48 12.44 -7.18
CA GLN A 238 -10.50 13.40 -6.73
C GLN A 238 -9.89 14.63 -6.04
N GLN A 239 -8.83 14.44 -5.26
CA GLN A 239 -8.11 15.55 -4.63
C GLN A 239 -7.28 16.35 -5.63
N LEU A 240 -6.73 15.71 -6.64
CA LEU A 240 -5.93 16.35 -7.68
C LEU A 240 -6.80 17.21 -8.61
N TYR A 241 -8.03 16.76 -8.88
CA TYR A 241 -8.99 17.46 -9.74
C TYR A 241 -10.36 17.63 -9.05
N PRO A 242 -10.45 18.47 -7.99
CA PRO A 242 -11.62 18.53 -7.10
C PRO A 242 -12.85 19.16 -7.75
N GLN A 243 -12.66 20.00 -8.76
CA GLN A 243 -13.73 20.69 -9.48
C GLN A 243 -13.65 20.39 -10.97
N HIS A 244 -14.80 20.48 -11.65
CA HIS A 244 -14.85 20.55 -13.10
C HIS A 244 -14.97 22.01 -13.51
N ILE A 245 -14.52 22.33 -14.73
CA ILE A 245 -14.78 23.63 -15.33
C ILE A 245 -16.06 23.49 -16.17
N PRO A 246 -17.16 24.19 -15.83
CA PRO A 246 -18.41 24.07 -16.56
C PRO A 246 -18.23 24.32 -18.06
N LEU A 247 -18.95 23.54 -18.88
CA LEU A 247 -18.97 23.66 -20.35
C LEU A 247 -17.62 23.46 -21.05
N THR A 248 -16.57 23.06 -20.33
CA THR A 248 -15.28 22.72 -20.95
C THR A 248 -15.32 21.31 -21.49
N VAL A 249 -14.86 21.14 -22.73
CA VAL A 249 -14.69 19.84 -23.39
C VAL A 249 -13.22 19.70 -23.74
N GLU A 250 -12.58 18.67 -23.20
CA GLU A 250 -11.24 18.27 -23.61
C GLU A 250 -11.38 17.29 -24.78
N ASP A 251 -10.87 17.65 -25.96
CA ASP A 251 -10.94 16.80 -27.15
C ASP A 251 -9.74 15.85 -27.20
N LEU A 252 -9.96 14.62 -26.76
CA LEU A 252 -8.97 13.54 -26.78
C LEU A 252 -9.04 12.68 -28.05
N SER A 253 -9.88 13.04 -29.04
CA SER A 253 -10.09 12.22 -30.26
C SER A 253 -8.81 12.01 -31.07
N HIS A 254 -7.85 12.94 -30.98
CA HIS A 254 -6.55 12.84 -31.65
C HIS A 254 -5.43 12.23 -30.78
N ASN A 255 -5.73 11.83 -29.53
CA ASN A 255 -4.77 11.19 -28.65
C ASN A 255 -4.90 9.66 -28.75
N GLU A 256 -3.96 9.01 -29.44
CA GLU A 256 -4.00 7.55 -29.68
C GLU A 256 -4.09 6.74 -28.37
N GLN A 257 -3.30 7.11 -27.36
CA GLN A 257 -3.30 6.43 -26.07
C GLN A 257 -4.64 6.58 -25.35
N ALA A 258 -5.23 7.78 -25.35
CA ALA A 258 -6.53 8.02 -24.73
C ALA A 258 -7.64 7.21 -25.43
N ASN A 259 -7.62 7.13 -26.76
CA ASN A 259 -8.58 6.33 -27.53
C ASN A 259 -8.43 4.82 -27.25
N GLN A 260 -7.20 4.31 -27.12
CA GLN A 260 -6.96 2.92 -26.73
C GLN A 260 -7.51 2.63 -25.32
N LEU A 261 -7.27 3.52 -24.35
CA LEU A 261 -7.82 3.40 -23.00
C LEU A 261 -9.34 3.45 -23.00
N PHE A 262 -9.96 4.32 -23.80
CA PHE A 262 -11.41 4.41 -23.91
C PHE A 262 -12.03 3.16 -24.53
N ALA A 263 -11.44 2.62 -25.59
CA ALA A 263 -11.89 1.36 -26.19
C ALA A 263 -11.79 0.19 -25.21
N GLN A 264 -10.69 0.10 -24.46
CA GLN A 264 -10.53 -0.90 -23.40
C GLN A 264 -11.59 -0.72 -22.31
N LEU A 265 -11.85 0.50 -21.87
CA LEU A 265 -12.86 0.81 -20.86
C LEU A 265 -14.27 0.37 -21.28
N ILE A 266 -14.66 0.60 -22.54
CA ILE A 266 -15.93 0.12 -23.09
C ILE A 266 -15.98 -1.41 -23.06
N GLN A 267 -14.91 -2.08 -23.50
CA GLN A 267 -14.84 -3.54 -23.49
C GLN A 267 -14.97 -4.12 -22.08
N GLU A 268 -14.28 -3.56 -21.09
CA GLU A 268 -14.38 -3.99 -19.69
C GLU A 268 -15.80 -3.80 -19.14
N LYS A 269 -16.46 -2.68 -19.45
CA LYS A 269 -17.86 -2.44 -19.06
C LYS A 269 -18.79 -3.53 -19.62
N LEU A 270 -18.63 -3.90 -20.89
CA LEU A 270 -19.40 -4.98 -21.50
C LEU A 270 -19.14 -6.35 -20.83
N GLN A 271 -17.90 -6.63 -20.44
CA GLN A 271 -17.59 -7.86 -19.70
C GLN A 271 -18.25 -7.86 -18.32
N ILE A 272 -18.24 -6.74 -17.60
CA ILE A 272 -18.91 -6.60 -16.30
C ILE A 272 -20.41 -6.89 -16.45
N GLU A 273 -21.07 -6.27 -17.43
CA GLU A 273 -22.50 -6.49 -17.69
C GLU A 273 -22.80 -7.96 -18.03
N LYS A 274 -21.99 -8.59 -18.89
CA LYS A 274 -22.12 -10.00 -19.23
C LYS A 274 -21.94 -10.91 -18.02
N HIS A 275 -20.90 -10.69 -17.21
CA HIS A 275 -20.63 -11.49 -16.02
C HIS A 275 -21.71 -11.28 -14.96
N GLN A 276 -22.25 -10.07 -14.82
CA GLN A 276 -23.36 -9.79 -13.93
C GLN A 276 -24.63 -10.54 -14.36
N ASN A 277 -24.97 -10.53 -15.65
CA ASN A 277 -26.10 -11.28 -16.18
C ASN A 277 -25.96 -12.79 -15.93
N ASN A 278 -24.78 -13.36 -16.18
CA ASN A 278 -24.52 -14.78 -15.91
C ASN A 278 -24.60 -15.12 -14.42
N PHE A 279 -24.09 -14.23 -13.55
CA PHE A 279 -24.19 -14.38 -12.10
C PHE A 279 -25.66 -14.38 -11.65
N ASP A 280 -26.45 -13.42 -12.13
CA ASP A 280 -27.86 -13.29 -11.78
C ASP A 280 -28.69 -14.46 -12.32
N GLU A 281 -28.44 -14.93 -13.55
CA GLU A 281 -29.07 -16.12 -14.10
C GLU A 281 -28.80 -17.34 -13.21
N THR A 282 -27.54 -17.59 -12.85
CA THR A 282 -27.15 -18.71 -11.98
C THR A 282 -27.78 -18.59 -10.59
N LYS A 283 -27.78 -17.37 -10.02
CA LYS A 283 -28.43 -17.07 -8.74
C LYS A 283 -29.94 -17.35 -8.79
N HIS A 284 -30.64 -16.94 -9.85
CA HIS A 284 -32.06 -17.21 -10.03
C HIS A 284 -32.34 -18.71 -10.14
N GLN A 285 -31.52 -19.46 -10.88
CA GLN A 285 -31.64 -20.93 -10.97
C GLN A 285 -31.50 -21.60 -9.59
N ILE A 286 -30.56 -21.13 -8.74
CA ILE A 286 -30.43 -21.61 -7.35
C ILE A 286 -31.67 -21.25 -6.53
N GLN A 287 -32.18 -20.02 -6.62
CA GLN A 287 -33.40 -19.60 -5.92
C GLN A 287 -34.62 -20.46 -6.32
N MET A 288 -34.73 -20.83 -7.60
CA MET A 288 -35.77 -21.75 -8.08
C MET A 288 -35.66 -23.15 -7.47
N LEU A 289 -34.43 -23.63 -7.19
CA LEU A 289 -34.20 -24.89 -6.46
C LEU A 289 -34.52 -24.76 -4.96
N MET A 290 -34.22 -23.60 -4.36
CA MET A 290 -34.50 -23.31 -2.94
C MET A 290 -36.00 -23.24 -2.65
N ARG A 291 -36.79 -22.67 -3.57
CA ARG A 291 -38.23 -22.41 -3.36
C ARG A 291 -38.45 -21.61 -2.07
N ASP A 292 -39.26 -22.13 -1.16
CA ASP A 292 -39.58 -21.51 0.12
C ASP A 292 -38.49 -21.71 1.19
N ALA A 293 -37.43 -22.49 0.89
CA ALA A 293 -36.37 -22.76 1.84
C ALA A 293 -35.51 -21.52 2.07
N GLU A 294 -35.34 -21.16 3.33
CA GLU A 294 -34.55 -20.02 3.75
C GLU A 294 -33.03 -20.19 3.48
N ARG A 295 -32.57 -21.44 3.50
CA ARG A 295 -31.16 -21.80 3.39
C ARG A 295 -30.99 -23.06 2.55
N ALA A 296 -29.98 -23.07 1.70
CA ALA A 296 -29.52 -24.26 1.00
C ALA A 296 -28.03 -24.51 1.30
N THR A 297 -27.66 -25.79 1.44
CA THR A 297 -26.28 -26.24 1.66
C THR A 297 -25.80 -27.04 0.45
N PHE A 298 -24.53 -26.87 0.11
CA PHE A 298 -23.82 -27.51 -0.99
C PHE A 298 -22.51 -28.11 -0.49
N ALA A 299 -21.82 -28.89 -1.32
CA ALA A 299 -20.55 -29.52 -0.95
C ALA A 299 -19.46 -28.52 -0.51
N THR A 300 -19.48 -27.29 -1.04
CA THR A 300 -18.45 -26.26 -0.82
C THR A 300 -18.93 -25.06 -0.01
N GLY A 301 -20.18 -25.04 0.46
CA GLY A 301 -20.72 -23.88 1.17
C GLY A 301 -22.23 -23.86 1.31
N SER A 302 -22.78 -22.68 1.56
CA SER A 302 -24.23 -22.50 1.72
C SER A 302 -24.66 -21.09 1.34
N VAL A 303 -25.92 -20.92 0.99
CA VAL A 303 -26.54 -19.62 0.72
C VAL A 303 -27.81 -19.45 1.56
N THR A 304 -28.18 -18.21 1.83
CA THR A 304 -29.43 -17.85 2.50
C THR A 304 -30.24 -16.89 1.65
N TRP A 305 -31.55 -17.11 1.56
CA TRP A 305 -32.49 -16.22 0.88
C TRP A 305 -33.69 -16.01 1.81
N LYS A 306 -33.71 -14.84 2.46
CA LYS A 306 -34.70 -14.45 3.48
C LYS A 306 -35.46 -13.22 3.01
N LYS A 307 -36.77 -13.19 3.26
CA LYS A 307 -37.52 -11.93 3.20
C LYS A 307 -37.07 -11.04 4.36
N SER A 308 -36.62 -9.82 4.08
CA SER A 308 -36.39 -8.81 5.10
C SER A 308 -37.69 -8.44 5.81
N LYS A 309 -37.61 -8.00 7.07
CA LYS A 309 -38.77 -7.52 7.82
C LYS A 309 -39.40 -6.33 7.10
N ASP A 310 -40.72 -6.33 7.00
CA ASP A 310 -41.45 -5.19 6.44
C ASP A 310 -41.16 -3.94 7.28
N SER A 311 -40.74 -2.86 6.62
CA SER A 311 -40.36 -1.60 7.26
C SER A 311 -41.15 -0.44 6.65
N ILE A 312 -41.61 0.47 7.49
CA ILE A 312 -42.20 1.74 7.08
C ILE A 312 -41.09 2.79 7.16
N SER A 313 -40.78 3.44 6.05
CA SER A 313 -39.84 4.56 5.98
C SER A 313 -40.58 5.88 5.78
N LEU A 314 -40.01 6.97 6.28
CA LEU A 314 -40.51 8.31 6.05
C LEU A 314 -40.37 8.69 4.57
N ASP A 315 -41.48 9.10 3.93
CA ASP A 315 -41.41 9.74 2.62
C ASP A 315 -40.93 11.19 2.78
N SER A 316 -39.61 11.36 2.78
CA SER A 316 -39.00 12.67 2.93
C SER A 316 -39.41 13.66 1.84
N LYS A 317 -39.75 13.20 0.63
CA LYS A 317 -40.17 14.10 -0.47
C LYS A 317 -41.57 14.64 -0.21
N ALA A 318 -42.51 13.76 0.16
CA ALA A 318 -43.86 14.19 0.53
C ALA A 318 -43.85 15.08 1.78
N LEU A 319 -43.04 14.72 2.79
CA LEU A 319 -42.88 15.53 4.00
C LEU A 319 -42.35 16.93 3.66
N LEU A 320 -41.26 17.05 2.91
CA LEU A 320 -40.67 18.36 2.55
C LEU A 320 -41.56 19.19 1.64
N LYS A 321 -42.48 18.57 0.89
CA LYS A 321 -43.50 19.29 0.11
C LYS A 321 -44.56 19.95 1.01
N LEU A 322 -44.91 19.33 2.14
CA LEU A 322 -45.87 19.85 3.12
C LEU A 322 -45.20 20.74 4.18
N HIS A 323 -43.94 20.44 4.51
CA HIS A 323 -43.15 21.04 5.59
C HIS A 323 -41.74 21.40 5.11
N PRO A 324 -41.60 22.39 4.20
CA PRO A 324 -40.28 22.81 3.68
C PRO A 324 -39.33 23.33 4.77
N GLU A 325 -39.86 23.86 5.88
CA GLU A 325 -39.10 24.36 7.03
C GLU A 325 -38.20 23.29 7.68
N MET A 326 -38.54 22.00 7.52
CA MET A 326 -37.75 20.91 8.07
C MET A 326 -36.35 20.84 7.47
N LEU A 327 -36.15 21.30 6.22
CA LEU A 327 -34.84 21.34 5.60
C LEU A 327 -33.91 22.38 6.24
N GLU A 328 -34.49 23.50 6.70
CA GLU A 328 -33.75 24.56 7.40
C GLU A 328 -33.45 24.18 8.85
N GLN A 329 -34.38 23.47 9.51
CA GLN A 329 -34.22 23.03 10.90
C GLN A 329 -33.24 21.85 11.04
N PHE A 330 -33.18 20.97 10.05
CA PHE A 330 -32.36 19.75 10.08
C PHE A 330 -31.52 19.57 8.82
N PRO A 331 -30.64 20.54 8.48
CA PRO A 331 -29.85 20.46 7.27
C PRO A 331 -28.79 19.37 7.41
N GLN A 332 -28.79 18.40 6.48
CA GLN A 332 -27.67 17.48 6.32
C GLN A 332 -26.87 17.89 5.07
N SER A 333 -25.74 18.56 5.29
CA SER A 333 -24.83 18.90 4.19
C SER A 333 -24.09 17.65 3.70
N LYS A 334 -24.11 17.43 2.39
CA LYS A 334 -23.30 16.41 1.72
C LYS A 334 -22.52 17.09 0.60
N ALA A 335 -21.20 16.93 0.62
CA ALA A 335 -20.38 17.38 -0.48
C ALA A 335 -20.71 16.56 -1.74
N GLY A 336 -20.84 17.23 -2.88
CA GLY A 336 -20.96 16.56 -4.17
C GLY A 336 -19.65 15.88 -4.57
N THR A 337 -19.75 14.83 -5.38
CA THR A 337 -18.59 14.16 -5.97
C THR A 337 -18.64 14.26 -7.49
N ARG A 338 -17.47 14.31 -8.14
CA ARG A 338 -17.38 14.19 -9.60
C ARG A 338 -17.79 12.77 -9.99
N ARG A 339 -18.79 12.66 -10.86
CA ARG A 339 -19.27 11.38 -11.36
C ARG A 339 -18.58 11.10 -12.69
N PHE A 340 -18.12 9.86 -12.85
CA PHE A 340 -17.61 9.36 -14.11
C PHE A 340 -18.73 8.59 -14.81
N GLN A 341 -19.14 9.05 -15.99
CA GLN A 341 -20.21 8.45 -16.79
C GLN A 341 -19.67 8.19 -18.19
N ILE A 342 -20.00 7.02 -18.74
CA ILE A 342 -19.55 6.57 -20.05
C ILE A 342 -20.73 6.67 -21.00
N TYR A 343 -20.55 7.41 -22.09
CA TYR A 343 -21.49 7.53 -23.19
C TYR A 343 -20.83 6.95 -24.43
N THR A 344 -21.58 6.17 -25.18
CA THR A 344 -21.22 5.65 -26.50
C THR A 344 -22.20 6.24 -27.51
N ASP A 345 -21.76 6.44 -28.74
CA ASP A 345 -22.63 7.00 -29.80
C ASP A 345 -23.64 5.97 -30.37
N ASP A 346 -23.65 4.76 -29.81
CA ASP A 346 -24.52 3.63 -30.19
C ASP A 346 -25.94 3.69 -29.60
#